data_AF-A0A1F6FZX8-F1
#
_entry.id   AF-A0A1F6FZX8-F1
#
_cell.length_a   1.000
_cell.length_b   1.000
_cell.length_c   1.000
_cell.angle_alpha   90.00
_cell.angle_beta   90.00
_cell.angle_gamma   90.00
#
_symmetry.space_group_name_H-M   'P 1'
#
loop_
_entity.id
_entity.type
_entity.pdbx_description
1 polymer ?
#
loop_
_entity_poly.entity_id
_entity_poly.type
_entity_poly.pdbx_seq_one_letter_code
_entity_poly.pdbx_strand_id
1 'polypeptide(L)'
;MPQAKKILSEIKSKPYFVKDNFVLFYNDCLKILEQIPENSVDMIFADPPYFLSSGSFTCQNGKMVSVKKGDWDLSNGTKKLNY
;
A
#
# COMPACT_ATOMS: atom_id res chain seq x y z
N MET A 1 24.54 -0.47 -9.54
CA MET A 1 23.30 -1.24 -9.68
C MET A 1 22.63 -0.92 -11.02
N PRO A 2 23.06 -1.56 -12.14
CA PRO A 2 22.51 -1.29 -13.47
C PRO A 2 21.06 -1.77 -13.63
N GLN A 3 20.68 -2.84 -12.93
CA GLN A 3 19.39 -3.52 -13.12
C GLN A 3 18.20 -2.75 -12.55
N ALA A 4 18.32 -2.15 -11.37
CA ALA A 4 17.26 -1.29 -10.81
C ALA A 4 17.00 -0.06 -11.71
N LYS A 5 18.06 0.57 -12.25
CA LYS A 5 17.92 1.67 -13.22
C LYS A 5 17.24 1.22 -14.52
N LYS A 6 17.46 -0.02 -14.94
CA LYS A 6 16.81 -0.62 -16.12
C LYS A 6 15.30 -0.82 -15.89
N ILE A 7 14.90 -1.41 -14.77
CA ILE A 7 13.46 -1.59 -14.43
C ILE A 7 12.74 -0.25 -14.39
N LEU A 8 13.34 0.76 -13.73
CA LEU A 8 12.75 2.09 -13.64
C LEU A 8 12.61 2.80 -14.99
N SER A 9 13.41 2.44 -15.99
CA SER A 9 13.31 3.00 -17.34
C SER A 9 12.11 2.49 -18.14
N GLU A 10 11.52 1.37 -17.72
CA GLU A 10 10.36 0.76 -18.38
C GLU A 10 9.02 1.30 -17.85
N ILE A 11 9.03 1.89 -16.65
CA ILE A 11 7.86 2.50 -16.02
C ILE A 11 7.62 3.89 -16.64
N LYS A 12 6.48 4.07 -17.29
CA LYS A 12 6.06 5.34 -17.95
C LYS A 12 5.68 6.43 -16.94
N SER A 13 5.23 6.03 -15.74
CA SER A 13 4.81 7.00 -14.72
C SER A 13 6.01 7.74 -14.14
N LYS A 14 5.89 9.06 -14.00
CA LYS A 14 6.92 9.87 -13.36
C LYS A 14 6.99 9.53 -11.85
N PRO A 15 8.18 9.24 -11.30
CA PRO A 15 8.35 9.11 -9.86
C PRO A 15 7.93 10.38 -9.11
N TYR A 16 7.27 10.20 -7.97
CA TYR A 16 6.94 11.29 -7.05
C TYR A 16 8.15 11.70 -6.22
N PHE A 17 8.95 10.73 -5.78
CA PHE A 17 10.16 10.95 -5.01
C PHE A 17 11.22 9.90 -5.36
N VAL A 18 12.48 10.32 -5.43
CA VAL A 18 13.64 9.46 -5.71
C VAL A 18 14.77 9.84 -4.77
N LYS A 19 15.34 8.85 -4.08
CA LYS A 19 16.54 9.01 -3.27
C LYS A 19 17.31 7.69 -3.18
N ASP A 20 18.60 7.72 -3.51
CA ASP A 20 19.47 6.55 -3.48
C ASP A 20 18.86 5.35 -4.24
N ASN A 21 18.52 4.27 -3.53
CA ASN A 21 17.89 3.06 -4.09
C ASN A 21 16.37 3.00 -3.82
N PHE A 22 15.75 4.13 -3.48
CA PHE A 22 14.33 4.24 -3.17
C PHE A 22 13.61 5.11 -4.20
N VAL A 23 12.49 4.60 -4.69
CA VAL A 23 11.60 5.29 -5.62
C VAL A 23 10.17 5.16 -5.12
N LEU A 24 9.49 6.30 -5.01
CA LEU A 24 8.08 6.36 -4.64
C LEU A 24 7.28 6.86 -5.83
N PHE A 25 6.25 6.09 -6.19
CA PHE A 25 5.24 6.48 -7.16
C PHE A 25 3.96 6.85 -6.43
N TYR A 26 3.36 7.98 -6.82
CA TYR A 26 2.02 8.38 -6.37
C TYR A 26 1.03 8.14 -7.50
N ASN A 27 0.54 6.90 -7.60
CA ASN A 27 -0.37 6.47 -8.65
C ASN A 27 -1.13 5.21 -8.19
N ASP A 28 -2.05 4.72 -9.03
CA ASP A 28 -2.64 3.39 -8.90
C ASP A 28 -1.54 2.32 -9.00
N CYS A 29 -1.35 1.54 -7.93
CA CYS A 29 -0.28 0.55 -7.85
C CYS A 29 -0.44 -0.59 -8.86
N LEU A 30 -1.68 -0.94 -9.25
CA LEU A 30 -1.92 -2.00 -10.24
C LEU A 30 -1.35 -1.61 -11.61
N LYS A 31 -1.60 -0.35 -12.02
CA LYS A 31 -1.06 0.18 -13.28
C LYS A 31 0.46 0.26 -13.30
N ILE A 32 1.09 0.53 -12.16
CA ILE A 32 2.56 0.54 -12.04
C ILE A 32 3.10 -0.88 -12.12
N LEU A 33 2.50 -1.83 -11.39
CA LEU A 33 2.92 -3.23 -11.36
C LEU A 33 2.86 -3.87 -12.76
N GLU A 34 1.86 -3.54 -13.58
CA GLU A 34 1.75 -3.98 -14.98
C GLU A 34 2.94 -3.58 -15.88
N GLN A 35 3.70 -2.56 -15.48
CA GLN A 35 4.86 -2.06 -16.25
C GLN A 35 6.19 -2.62 -15.75
N ILE A 36 6.18 -3.36 -14.64
CA ILE A 36 7.38 -3.97 -14.09
C ILE A 36 7.64 -5.30 -14.81
N PRO A 37 8.89 -5.59 -15.24
CA PRO A 37 9.20 -6.83 -15.92
C PRO A 37 8.82 -8.06 -15.08
N GLU A 38 8.32 -9.10 -15.73
CA GLU A 38 8.09 -10.39 -15.07
C GLU A 38 9.39 -10.95 -14.48
N ASN A 39 9.27 -11.69 -13.37
CA ASN A 39 10.39 -12.35 -12.69
C ASN A 39 11.56 -11.39 -12.30
N SER A 40 11.26 -10.12 -12.05
CA SER A 40 12.27 -9.10 -11.69
C SER A 40 12.22 -8.64 -10.23
N VAL A 41 11.29 -9.17 -9.44
CA VAL A 41 11.07 -8.80 -8.03
C VAL A 41 11.30 -10.01 -7.13
N ASP A 42 12.28 -9.90 -6.23
CA ASP A 42 12.61 -10.98 -5.28
C ASP A 42 11.66 -11.03 -4.07
N MET A 43 11.08 -9.88 -3.70
CA MET A 43 10.21 -9.75 -2.52
C MET A 43 9.16 -8.67 -2.74
N ILE A 44 7.92 -9.00 -2.41
CA ILE A 44 6.81 -8.05 -2.33
C ILE A 44 6.37 -7.95 -0.88
N PHE A 45 6.28 -6.72 -0.36
CA PHE A 45 5.72 -6.42 0.94
C PHE A 45 4.55 -5.46 0.78
N ALA A 46 3.42 -5.77 1.41
CA ALA A 46 2.23 -4.95 1.40
C ALA A 46 1.43 -5.12 2.70
N ASP A 47 0.90 -4.02 3.20
CA ASP A 47 -0.15 -3.97 4.22
C ASP A 47 -1.35 -3.24 3.60
N PRO A 48 -2.18 -3.93 2.80
CA PRO A 48 -3.26 -3.31 2.05
C PRO A 48 -4.37 -2.79 3.00
N PRO A 49 -5.22 -1.85 2.55
CA PRO A 49 -6.41 -1.47 3.30
C PRO A 49 -7.32 -2.68 3.50
N TYR A 50 -7.47 -3.10 4.76
CA TYR A 50 -8.39 -4.17 5.12
C TYR A 50 -9.77 -3.65 5.49
N PHE A 51 -9.90 -2.33 5.69
CA PHE A 51 -11.14 -1.68 6.12
C PHE A 51 -11.67 -2.26 7.44
N LEU A 52 -10.76 -2.59 8.35
CA LEU A 52 -11.09 -3.25 9.62
C LEU A 52 -11.23 -2.25 10.77
N SER A 53 -10.78 -1.00 10.59
CA SER A 53 -10.88 0.01 11.65
C SER A 53 -12.34 0.43 11.85
N SER A 54 -12.94 0.06 12.98
CA SER A 54 -14.30 0.48 13.36
C SER A 54 -14.40 1.95 13.82
N GLY A 55 -13.27 2.67 13.89
CA GLY A 55 -13.20 4.01 14.46
C GLY A 55 -13.39 4.05 15.98
N SER A 56 -13.44 2.89 16.65
CA SER A 56 -13.63 2.76 18.10
C SER A 56 -12.31 2.53 18.84
N PHE A 57 -12.39 2.04 20.08
CA PHE A 57 -11.23 1.71 20.92
C PHE A 57 -11.31 0.26 21.36
N THR A 58 -10.16 -0.36 21.59
CA THR A 58 -10.04 -1.68 22.23
C THR A 58 -9.21 -1.57 23.52
N CYS A 59 -9.32 -2.56 24.40
CA CYS A 59 -8.48 -2.64 25.59
C CYS A 59 -7.28 -3.55 25.29
N GLN A 60 -6.07 -3.00 25.32
CA GLN A 60 -4.83 -3.76 25.24
C GLN A 60 -4.01 -3.52 26.50
N ASN A 61 -3.67 -4.60 27.21
CA ASN A 61 -2.91 -4.56 28.48
C ASN A 61 -3.53 -3.61 29.53
N GLY A 62 -4.85 -3.62 29.66
CA GLY A 62 -5.58 -2.75 30.59
C GLY A 62 -5.63 -1.28 30.18
N LYS A 63 -5.16 -0.92 28.98
CA LYS A 63 -5.18 0.44 28.45
C LYS A 63 -6.12 0.55 27.26
N MET A 64 -6.85 1.66 27.19
CA MET A 64 -7.68 2.01 26.04
C MET A 64 -6.76 2.45 24.89
N VAL A 65 -6.85 1.77 23.75
CA VAL A 65 -6.07 2.08 22.55
C VAL A 65 -7.01 2.25 21.36
N SER A 66 -6.72 3.24 20.50
CA SER A 66 -7.53 3.45 19.30
C SER A 66 -7.25 2.34 18.30
N VAL A 67 -8.31 1.79 17.71
CA VAL A 67 -8.18 0.90 16.56
C VAL A 67 -8.19 1.66 15.24
N LYS A 68 -8.33 3.00 15.27
CA LYS A 68 -8.29 3.84 14.08
C LYS A 68 -6.85 4.03 13.61
N LYS A 69 -6.46 3.32 12.55
CA LYS A 69 -5.15 3.51 11.90
C LYS A 69 -5.11 4.78 11.02
N GLY A 70 -6.21 5.09 10.35
CA GLY A 70 -6.37 6.24 9.48
C GLY A 70 -7.71 6.19 8.75
N ASP A 71 -8.14 7.30 8.15
CA ASP A 71 -9.45 7.37 7.47
C ASP A 71 -9.56 6.40 6.29
N TRP A 72 -8.42 6.05 5.70
CA TRP A 72 -8.31 5.10 4.59
C TRP A 72 -8.55 3.63 4.98
N ASP A 73 -8.47 3.28 6.28
CA ASP A 73 -8.69 1.91 6.79
C ASP A 73 -10.00 1.79 7.60
N LEU A 74 -10.83 2.84 7.63
CA LEU A 74 -12.13 2.80 8.29
C LEU A 74 -13.06 1.80 7.59
N SER A 75 -13.74 0.97 8.39
CA SER A 75 -14.78 0.09 7.89
C SER A 75 -15.99 0.90 7.46
N ASN A 76 -16.65 0.50 6.37
CA ASN A 76 -17.87 1.14 5.89
C ASN A 76 -19.12 0.81 6.75
N GLY A 77 -18.92 0.41 8.01
CA GLY A 77 -19.94 -0.15 8.89
C GLY A 77 -20.43 -1.54 8.45
N THR A 78 -21.32 -2.16 9.23
CA THR A 78 -22.03 -3.40 8.87
C THR A 78 -23.11 -3.10 7.82
N LYS A 79 -22.74 -2.58 6.65
CA LYS A 79 -23.66 -2.57 5.52
C LYS A 79 -23.72 -4.02 5.02
N LYS A 80 -24.85 -4.69 5.28
CA LYS A 80 -25.14 -6.01 4.69
C LYS A 80 -24.83 -5.95 3.20
N LEU A 81 -23.88 -6.76 2.75
CA LEU A 81 -23.73 -7.10 1.34
C LEU A 81 -24.97 -7.92 0.99
N ASN A 82 -25.97 -7.26 0.40
CA ASN A 82 -27.06 -7.96 -0.24
C ASN A 82 -26.50 -8.51 -1.56
N TYR A 83 -26.24 -9.81 -1.60
CA TYR A 83 -26.05 -10.55 -2.85
C TYR A 83 -27.37 -10.59 -3.64
#